data_AF-A0A7X6U6J6-F1
#
_entry.id   AF-A0A7X6U6J6-F1
#
_cell.length_a   1.000
_cell.length_b   1.000
_cell.length_c   1.000
_cell.angle_alpha   90.00
_cell.angle_beta   90.00
_cell.angle_gamma   90.00
#
_symmetry.space_group_name_H-M   'P 1'
#
loop_
_entity.id
_entity.type
_entity.pdbx_description
1 polymer ?
#
loop_
_entity_poly.entity_id
_entity_poly.type
_entity_poly.pdbx_seq_one_letter_code
_entity_poly.pdbx_strand_id
1 'polypeptide(L)'
;MSFKLAVIGAGSLVFTRNLFTDILSVPEFRDIEIAFTDINPDNLEKVTRLCQRDLEANGIATKIKATTDRREAFANARYIINLVRIGGLPAFETDIDIPLKYGVDQCVGDTLCIGGIMYGQRVIAALLGFCKDIREVAEPGALLLNYSNPNAMATWACNTY
;
A
#
# COMPACT_ATOMS: atom_id res chain seq x y z
N MET A 1 -21.89 9.12 -6.16
CA MET A 1 -21.77 7.67 -5.81
C MET A 1 -20.85 7.60 -4.61
N SER A 2 -21.30 7.11 -3.47
CA SER A 2 -20.43 6.94 -2.30
C SER A 2 -19.76 5.57 -2.39
N PHE A 3 -18.45 5.53 -2.21
CA PHE A 3 -17.64 4.32 -2.11
C PHE A 3 -16.50 4.57 -1.14
N LYS A 4 -15.81 3.51 -0.70
CA LYS A 4 -14.63 3.63 0.16
C LYS A 4 -13.35 3.28 -0.60
N LEU A 5 -12.34 4.13 -0.45
CA LEU A 5 -10.97 3.93 -0.88
C LEU A 5 -10.09 3.64 0.35
N ALA A 6 -9.43 2.49 0.36
CA ALA A 6 -8.46 2.13 1.38
C ALA A 6 -7.02 2.26 0.83
N VAL A 7 -6.09 2.73 1.65
CA VAL A 7 -4.65 2.77 1.34
C VAL A 7 -3.90 1.97 2.41
N ILE A 8 -3.28 0.86 2.01
CA ILE A 8 -2.41 0.05 2.88
C ILE A 8 -0.95 0.36 2.60
N GLY A 9 -0.15 0.45 3.67
CA GLY A 9 1.20 1.01 3.58
C GLY A 9 1.16 2.55 3.49
N ALA A 10 0.11 3.17 4.05
CA ALA A 10 -0.10 4.60 3.96
C ALA A 10 1.05 5.41 4.58
N GLY A 11 1.82 4.82 5.52
CA GLY A 11 2.99 5.44 6.13
C GLY A 11 4.13 5.77 5.17
N SER A 12 4.04 5.37 3.90
CA SER A 12 4.89 5.86 2.80
C SER A 12 4.60 7.33 2.49
N LEU A 13 5.05 8.24 3.37
CA LEU A 13 4.58 9.63 3.46
C LEU A 13 4.54 10.39 2.12
N VAL A 14 5.64 10.39 1.37
CA VAL A 14 5.71 11.12 0.08
C VAL A 14 4.81 10.45 -0.97
N PHE A 15 4.84 9.12 -1.03
CA PHE A 15 4.13 8.39 -2.07
C PHE A 15 2.62 8.40 -1.86
N THR A 16 2.18 8.15 -0.63
CA THR A 16 0.78 8.26 -0.21
C THR A 16 0.24 9.66 -0.48
N ARG A 17 0.96 10.71 -0.06
CA ARG A 17 0.51 12.09 -0.28
C ARG A 17 0.34 12.40 -1.76
N ASN A 18 1.35 12.11 -2.59
CA ASN A 18 1.30 12.40 -4.02
C ASN A 18 0.10 11.72 -4.70
N LEU A 19 -0.04 10.41 -4.49
CA LEU A 19 -1.13 9.64 -5.09
C LEU A 19 -2.51 10.11 -4.56
N PHE A 20 -2.59 10.44 -3.28
CA PHE A 20 -3.82 10.93 -2.67
C PHE A 20 -4.21 12.32 -3.21
N THR A 21 -3.25 13.20 -3.45
CA THR A 21 -3.48 14.50 -4.11
C THR A 21 -4.02 14.31 -5.52
N ASP A 22 -3.46 13.40 -6.31
CA ASP A 22 -3.95 13.11 -7.67
C ASP A 22 -5.40 12.60 -7.64
N ILE A 23 -5.71 11.67 -6.73
CA ILE A 23 -7.05 11.11 -6.55
C ILE A 23 -8.08 12.19 -6.22
N LEU A 24 -7.76 13.08 -5.28
CA LEU A 24 -8.69 14.13 -4.83
C LEU A 24 -8.76 15.33 -5.76
N SER A 25 -7.87 15.39 -6.74
CA SER A 25 -7.97 16.37 -7.83
C SER A 25 -9.17 16.08 -8.73
N VAL A 26 -9.65 14.82 -8.76
CA VAL A 26 -10.89 14.40 -9.41
C VAL A 26 -12.11 14.83 -8.57
N PRO A 27 -12.96 15.77 -9.03
CA PRO A 27 -14.06 16.31 -8.23
C PRO A 27 -15.05 15.25 -7.71
N GLU A 28 -15.33 14.22 -8.50
CA GLU A 28 -16.24 13.13 -8.17
C GLU A 28 -15.74 12.27 -7.01
N PHE A 29 -14.45 12.35 -6.67
CA PHE A 29 -13.81 11.59 -5.59
C PHE A 29 -13.68 12.39 -4.29
N ARG A 30 -14.20 13.61 -4.24
CA ARG A 30 -14.13 14.47 -3.04
C ARG A 30 -15.21 14.16 -1.99
N ASP A 31 -16.16 13.29 -2.31
CA ASP A 31 -17.22 12.84 -1.40
C ASP A 31 -17.25 11.32 -1.27
N ILE A 32 -16.08 10.76 -0.96
CA ILE A 32 -15.87 9.31 -0.76
C ILE A 32 -15.32 9.05 0.64
N GLU A 33 -15.47 7.82 1.13
CA GLU A 33 -14.83 7.42 2.38
C GLU A 33 -13.35 7.09 2.13
N ILE A 34 -12.46 7.63 2.96
CA ILE A 34 -11.02 7.36 2.89
C ILE A 34 -10.57 6.62 4.14
N ALA A 35 -9.87 5.50 3.96
CA ALA A 35 -9.23 4.77 5.04
C ALA A 35 -7.72 4.62 4.79
N PHE A 36 -6.90 5.02 5.76
CA PHE A 36 -5.45 4.76 5.76
C PHE A 36 -5.12 3.67 6.77
N THR A 37 -4.22 2.77 6.38
CA THR A 37 -3.67 1.77 7.28
C THR A 37 -2.18 1.55 7.05
N ASP A 38 -1.46 1.39 8.16
CA ASP A 38 -0.06 1.05 8.21
C ASP A 38 0.22 0.31 9.52
N ILE A 39 1.28 -0.50 9.54
CA ILE A 39 1.72 -1.19 10.76
C ILE A 39 2.50 -0.25 11.68
N ASN A 40 3.03 0.86 11.16
CA ASN A 40 3.74 1.86 11.92
C ASN A 40 2.79 3.02 12.30
N PRO A 41 2.36 3.13 13.57
CA PRO A 41 1.41 4.14 14.00
C PRO A 41 1.94 5.57 13.85
N ASP A 42 3.24 5.78 14.07
CA ASP A 42 3.84 7.12 13.98
C ASP A 42 3.86 7.64 12.54
N ASN A 43 4.20 6.78 11.58
CA ASN A 43 4.17 7.14 10.17
C ASN A 43 2.73 7.34 9.68
N LEU A 44 1.80 6.50 10.16
CA LEU A 44 0.37 6.61 9.87
C LEU A 44 -0.21 7.93 10.40
N GLU A 45 0.14 8.35 11.60
CA GLU A 45 -0.30 9.63 12.16
C GLU A 45 0.22 10.80 11.32
N LYS A 46 1.54 10.81 11.02
CA LYS A 46 2.20 11.88 10.27
C LYS A 46 1.58 12.06 8.88
N VAL A 47 1.40 10.97 8.13
CA VAL A 47 0.82 11.03 6.78
C VAL A 47 -0.66 11.42 6.80
N THR A 48 -1.43 10.93 7.79
CA THR A 48 -2.85 11.27 7.95
C THR A 48 -3.00 12.76 8.22
N ARG A 49 -2.21 13.32 9.15
CA ARG A 49 -2.22 14.75 9.45
C ARG A 49 -1.81 15.59 8.26
N LEU A 50 -0.79 15.17 7.51
CA LEU A 50 -0.33 15.89 6.33
C LEU A 50 -1.42 15.94 5.25
N CYS A 51 -1.98 14.79 4.88
CA CYS A 51 -3.02 14.70 3.87
C CYS A 51 -4.33 15.39 4.31
N GLN A 52 -4.70 15.32 5.59
CA GLN A 52 -5.87 16.01 6.12
C GLN A 52 -5.71 17.54 6.05
N ARG A 53 -4.49 18.06 6.29
CA ARG A 53 -4.20 19.49 6.10
C ARG A 53 -4.29 19.92 4.64
N ASP A 54 -3.83 19.08 3.71
CA ASP A 54 -3.97 19.36 2.28
C ASP A 54 -5.45 19.45 1.87
N LEU A 55 -6.30 18.56 2.38
CA LEU A 55 -7.76 18.61 2.18
C LEU A 55 -8.38 19.91 2.71
N GLU A 56 -8.08 20.25 3.95
CA GLU A 56 -8.61 21.44 4.62
C GLU A 56 -8.19 22.74 3.94
N ALA A 57 -6.93 22.83 3.52
CA ALA A 57 -6.40 23.97 2.78
C ALA A 57 -7.09 24.18 1.42
N ASN A 58 -7.65 23.12 0.83
CA ASN A 58 -8.38 23.15 -0.44
C ASN A 58 -9.91 23.17 -0.28
N GLY A 59 -10.41 23.31 0.95
CA GLY A 59 -11.86 23.35 1.23
C GLY A 59 -12.58 22.03 0.95
N ILE A 60 -11.87 20.90 0.94
CA ILE A 60 -12.44 19.58 0.70
C ILE A 60 -12.87 18.97 2.06
N ALA A 61 -14.16 18.65 2.20
CA ALA A 61 -14.74 18.21 3.47
C ALA A 61 -14.42 16.74 3.85
N THR A 62 -13.82 15.97 2.93
CA THR A 62 -13.45 14.57 3.16
C THR A 62 -12.64 14.40 4.45
N LYS A 63 -12.95 13.36 5.22
CA LYS A 63 -12.20 12.98 6.42
C LYS A 63 -11.49 11.65 6.22
N ILE A 64 -10.22 11.62 6.60
CA ILE A 64 -9.39 10.42 6.56
C ILE A 64 -9.59 9.62 7.84
N LYS A 65 -10.04 8.38 7.75
CA LYS A 65 -10.07 7.44 8.87
C LYS A 65 -8.75 6.66 8.87
N ALA A 66 -7.97 6.74 9.94
CA ALA A 66 -6.70 6.01 10.05
C ALA A 66 -6.80 4.91 11.10
N THR A 67 -6.32 3.70 10.78
CA THR A 67 -6.32 2.56 11.70
C THR A 67 -5.13 1.65 11.42
N THR A 68 -4.56 1.04 12.47
CA THR A 68 -3.54 -0.01 12.32
C THR A 68 -4.17 -1.39 12.07
N ASP A 69 -5.50 -1.51 12.16
CA ASP A 69 -6.24 -2.71 11.77
C ASP A 69 -6.53 -2.69 10.26
N ARG A 70 -5.80 -3.54 9.52
CA ARG A 70 -5.98 -3.70 8.08
C ARG A 70 -7.41 -4.09 7.69
N ARG A 71 -8.07 -4.97 8.45
CA ARG A 71 -9.41 -5.45 8.12
C ARG A 71 -10.45 -4.35 8.30
N GLU A 72 -10.30 -3.53 9.33
CA GLU A 72 -11.14 -2.33 9.52
C GLU A 72 -10.98 -1.35 8.34
N ALA A 73 -9.73 -1.12 7.89
CA ALA A 73 -9.47 -0.28 6.72
C ALA A 73 -10.11 -0.86 5.44
N PHE A 74 -10.08 -2.18 5.25
CA PHE A 74 -10.64 -2.85 4.07
C PHE A 74 -12.16 -3.00 4.10
N ALA A 75 -12.79 -2.96 5.28
CA ALA A 75 -14.23 -3.15 5.41
C ALA A 75 -15.02 -2.20 4.49
N ASN A 76 -15.84 -2.75 3.58
CA ASN A 76 -16.61 -2.03 2.56
C ASN A 76 -15.76 -1.20 1.57
N ALA A 77 -14.46 -1.43 1.43
CA ALA A 77 -13.64 -0.76 0.42
C ALA A 77 -14.01 -1.26 -0.98
N ARG A 78 -14.15 -0.34 -1.95
CA ARG A 78 -14.27 -0.67 -3.38
C ARG A 78 -12.90 -0.69 -4.07
N TYR A 79 -12.02 0.19 -3.63
CA TYR A 79 -10.66 0.28 -4.15
C TYR A 79 -9.68 0.19 -2.98
N ILE A 80 -8.64 -0.61 -3.14
CA ILE A 80 -7.57 -0.79 -2.17
C ILE A 80 -6.25 -0.50 -2.88
N ILE A 81 -5.56 0.56 -2.48
CA ILE A 81 -4.24 0.91 -3.00
C ILE A 81 -3.18 0.30 -2.08
N ASN A 82 -2.27 -0.49 -2.65
CA ASN A 82 -1.21 -1.16 -1.89
C ASN A 82 0.17 -0.52 -2.13
N LEU A 83 0.72 0.08 -1.07
CA LEU A 83 1.98 0.82 -1.05
C LEU A 83 3.03 0.20 -0.13
N VAL A 84 2.80 -1.02 0.37
CA VAL A 84 3.66 -1.63 1.40
C VAL A 84 5.09 -1.88 0.91
N ARG A 85 6.04 -1.83 1.84
CA ARG A 85 7.37 -2.45 1.71
C ARG A 85 7.52 -3.54 2.76
N ILE A 86 7.32 -4.79 2.36
CA ILE A 86 7.34 -5.92 3.31
C ILE A 86 8.76 -6.17 3.82
N GLY A 87 8.94 -6.06 5.14
CA GLY A 87 10.22 -6.20 5.82
C GLY A 87 11.03 -4.90 5.95
N GLY A 88 10.55 -3.78 5.37
CA GLY A 88 11.17 -2.46 5.52
C GLY A 88 12.63 -2.41 5.04
N LEU A 89 13.39 -1.45 5.58
CA LEU A 89 14.82 -1.32 5.31
C LEU A 89 15.65 -2.50 5.86
N PRO A 90 15.36 -3.09 7.03
CA PRO A 90 16.15 -4.22 7.54
C PRO A 90 16.15 -5.44 6.61
N ALA A 91 15.00 -5.78 6.02
CA ALA A 91 14.96 -6.88 5.05
C ALA A 91 15.61 -6.49 3.72
N PHE A 92 15.44 -5.23 3.30
CA PHE A 92 16.06 -4.72 2.08
C PHE A 92 17.59 -4.77 2.13
N GLU A 93 18.20 -4.46 3.28
CA GLU A 93 19.64 -4.60 3.51
C GLU A 93 20.09 -6.05 3.23
N THR A 94 19.38 -7.04 3.77
CA THR A 94 19.70 -8.45 3.50
C THR A 94 19.44 -8.86 2.04
N ASP A 95 18.49 -8.22 1.36
CA ASP A 95 18.22 -8.47 -0.06
C ASP A 95 19.40 -8.06 -0.95
N ILE A 96 20.23 -7.10 -0.50
CA ILE A 96 21.43 -6.61 -1.18
C ILE A 96 22.70 -7.33 -0.72
N ASP A 97 22.91 -7.41 0.60
CA ASP A 97 24.18 -7.86 1.18
C ASP A 97 24.42 -9.36 0.98
N ILE A 98 23.36 -10.16 1.02
CA ILE A 98 23.48 -11.61 0.83
C ILE A 98 23.93 -11.92 -0.60
N PRO A 99 23.28 -11.44 -1.68
CA PRO A 99 23.77 -11.63 -3.04
C PRO A 99 25.21 -11.12 -3.24
N LEU A 100 25.53 -9.94 -2.69
CA LEU A 100 26.86 -9.34 -2.79
C LEU A 100 27.94 -10.23 -2.16
N LYS A 101 27.68 -10.81 -0.98
CA LYS A 101 28.58 -11.77 -0.32
C LYS A 101 28.94 -12.96 -1.21
N TYR A 102 28.04 -13.38 -2.10
CA TYR A 102 28.26 -14.48 -3.04
C TYR A 102 28.72 -14.02 -4.43
N GLY A 103 29.15 -12.76 -4.57
CA GLY A 103 29.72 -12.22 -5.82
C GLY A 103 28.67 -11.72 -6.83
N VAL A 104 27.41 -11.55 -6.41
CA VAL A 104 26.35 -10.99 -7.26
C VAL A 104 26.11 -9.55 -6.85
N ASP A 105 26.74 -8.62 -7.56
CA ASP A 105 26.49 -7.18 -7.41
C ASP A 105 25.19 -6.81 -8.16
N GLN A 106 24.20 -6.36 -7.41
CA GLN A 106 22.88 -5.97 -7.90
C GLN A 106 22.58 -4.55 -7.44
N CYS A 107 22.17 -3.68 -8.37
CA CYS A 107 22.00 -2.25 -8.09
C CYS A 107 20.94 -1.95 -7.00
N VAL A 108 19.70 -2.41 -7.20
CA VAL A 108 18.60 -2.21 -6.24
C VAL A 108 18.02 -3.52 -5.75
N GLY A 109 17.90 -4.53 -6.62
CA GLY A 109 17.44 -5.86 -6.22
C GLY A 109 16.05 -5.90 -5.56
N ASP A 110 15.17 -4.92 -5.80
CA ASP A 110 13.81 -4.89 -5.22
C ASP A 110 12.76 -5.52 -6.15
N THR A 111 13.10 -5.76 -7.41
CA THR A 111 12.14 -6.21 -8.43
C THR A 111 12.59 -7.49 -9.12
N LEU A 112 13.88 -7.58 -9.45
CA LEU A 112 14.50 -8.67 -10.19
C LEU A 112 15.79 -9.11 -9.48
N CYS A 113 16.49 -10.08 -10.05
CA CYS A 113 17.69 -10.70 -9.48
C CYS A 113 17.42 -11.42 -8.15
N ILE A 114 18.47 -11.83 -7.44
CA ILE A 114 18.36 -12.65 -6.23
C ILE A 114 17.62 -11.87 -5.14
N GLY A 115 17.95 -10.59 -4.94
CA GLY A 115 17.21 -9.70 -4.04
C GLY A 115 15.72 -9.64 -4.36
N GLY A 116 15.36 -9.47 -5.64
CA GLY A 116 13.97 -9.32 -6.06
C GLY A 116 13.18 -10.62 -5.86
N ILE A 117 13.82 -11.78 -6.05
CA ILE A 117 13.23 -13.08 -5.76
C ILE A 117 12.99 -13.24 -4.25
N MET A 118 13.97 -12.93 -3.41
CA MET A 118 13.85 -13.01 -1.95
C MET A 118 12.76 -12.08 -1.42
N TYR A 119 12.73 -10.84 -1.89
CA TYR A 119 11.69 -9.87 -1.54
C TYR A 119 10.32 -10.34 -2.05
N GLY A 120 10.26 -10.87 -3.26
CA GLY A 120 9.05 -11.46 -3.86
C GLY A 120 8.43 -12.55 -3.00
N GLN A 121 9.21 -13.43 -2.40
CA GLN A 121 8.68 -14.46 -1.48
C GLN A 121 7.90 -13.84 -0.30
N ARG A 122 8.46 -12.79 0.32
CA ARG A 122 7.81 -12.10 1.46
C ARG A 122 6.56 -11.34 1.02
N VAL A 123 6.64 -10.66 -0.12
CA VAL A 123 5.56 -9.83 -0.67
C VAL A 123 4.39 -10.70 -1.11
N ILE A 124 4.63 -11.79 -1.86
CA ILE A 124 3.58 -12.71 -2.30
C ILE A 124 2.81 -13.27 -1.10
N ALA A 125 3.52 -13.74 -0.07
CA ALA A 125 2.87 -14.26 1.13
C ALA A 125 1.96 -13.21 1.82
N ALA A 126 2.43 -11.97 1.94
CA ALA A 126 1.66 -10.88 2.52
C ALA A 126 0.43 -10.51 1.68
N LEU A 127 0.61 -10.35 0.35
CA LEU A 127 -0.47 -9.93 -0.53
C LEU A 127 -1.54 -11.02 -0.71
N LEU A 128 -1.21 -12.31 -0.69
CA LEU A 128 -2.22 -13.37 -0.65
C LEU A 128 -3.06 -13.29 0.64
N GLY A 129 -2.45 -12.90 1.76
CA GLY A 129 -3.16 -12.53 2.99
C GLY A 129 -4.08 -11.33 2.80
N PHE A 130 -3.64 -10.29 2.07
CA PHE A 130 -4.48 -9.12 1.77
C PHE A 130 -5.65 -9.50 0.86
N CYS A 131 -5.42 -10.32 -0.17
CA CYS A 131 -6.47 -10.84 -1.05
C CYS A 131 -7.52 -11.63 -0.27
N LYS A 132 -7.10 -12.45 0.70
CA LYS A 132 -8.02 -13.14 1.61
C LYS A 132 -8.88 -12.14 2.39
N ASP A 133 -8.26 -11.16 3.05
CA ASP A 133 -9.01 -10.16 3.82
C ASP A 133 -9.97 -9.36 2.94
N ILE A 134 -9.54 -8.92 1.76
CA ILE A 134 -10.38 -8.19 0.80
C ILE A 134 -11.60 -9.02 0.41
N ARG A 135 -11.42 -10.30 0.09
CA ARG A 135 -12.54 -11.21 -0.23
C ARG A 135 -13.53 -11.39 0.91
N GLU A 136 -13.08 -11.26 2.16
CA GLU A 136 -13.92 -11.45 3.34
C GLU A 136 -14.64 -10.19 3.81
N VAL A 137 -14.04 -8.99 3.67
CA VAL A 137 -14.56 -7.76 4.30
C VAL A 137 -14.82 -6.60 3.34
N ALA A 138 -14.26 -6.59 2.13
CA ALA A 138 -14.42 -5.49 1.18
C ALA A 138 -15.72 -5.62 0.36
N GLU A 139 -16.02 -4.62 -0.49
CA GLU A 139 -17.16 -4.72 -1.41
C GLU A 139 -16.96 -5.87 -2.42
N PRO A 140 -18.02 -6.58 -2.83
CA PRO A 140 -17.94 -7.52 -3.94
C PRO A 140 -17.40 -6.85 -5.20
N GLY A 141 -16.34 -7.43 -5.79
CA GLY A 141 -15.66 -6.84 -6.95
C GLY A 141 -14.65 -5.74 -6.63
N ALA A 142 -14.28 -5.57 -5.35
CA ALA A 142 -13.24 -4.62 -4.96
C ALA A 142 -11.91 -4.88 -5.69
N LEU A 143 -11.23 -3.80 -6.07
CA LEU A 143 -9.96 -3.86 -6.79
C LEU A 143 -8.77 -3.57 -5.89
N LEU A 144 -7.80 -4.49 -5.89
CA LEU A 144 -6.47 -4.26 -5.32
C LEU A 144 -5.55 -3.64 -6.38
N LEU A 145 -5.23 -2.36 -6.22
CA LEU A 145 -4.32 -1.59 -7.07
C LEU A 145 -2.92 -1.61 -6.45
N ASN A 146 -2.04 -2.44 -7.00
CA ASN A 146 -0.74 -2.70 -6.41
C ASN A 146 0.37 -1.79 -6.96
N TYR A 147 1.04 -1.07 -6.07
CA TYR A 147 2.31 -0.38 -6.34
C TYR A 147 3.52 -1.05 -5.66
N SER A 148 3.29 -1.99 -4.74
CA SER A 148 4.38 -2.70 -4.06
C SER A 148 5.18 -3.56 -5.04
N ASN A 149 6.50 -3.48 -4.96
CA ASN A 149 7.41 -4.37 -5.67
C ASN A 149 7.53 -5.72 -4.96
N PRO A 150 7.92 -6.80 -5.68
CA PRO A 150 8.10 -6.88 -7.13
C PRO A 150 6.76 -6.98 -7.85
N ASN A 151 6.36 -5.93 -8.56
CA ASN A 151 4.97 -5.76 -9.00
C ASN A 151 4.48 -6.92 -9.87
N ALA A 152 5.26 -7.32 -10.86
CA ALA A 152 4.89 -8.39 -11.80
C ALA A 152 4.70 -9.75 -11.10
N MET A 153 5.66 -10.17 -10.26
CA MET A 153 5.57 -11.44 -9.54
C MET A 153 4.42 -11.44 -8.53
N ALA A 154 4.27 -10.33 -7.81
CA ALA A 154 3.27 -10.17 -6.76
C ALA A 154 1.85 -10.18 -7.33
N THR A 155 1.57 -9.37 -8.35
CA THR A 155 0.25 -9.31 -8.99
C THR A 155 -0.08 -10.58 -9.76
N TRP A 156 0.91 -11.24 -10.39
CA TRP A 156 0.69 -12.54 -11.02
C TRP A 156 0.24 -13.58 -9.99
N ALA A 157 0.89 -13.65 -8.83
CA ALA A 157 0.47 -14.56 -7.76
C ALA A 157 -0.96 -14.26 -7.29
N CYS A 158 -1.30 -12.99 -7.00
CA CYS A 158 -2.64 -12.59 -6.57
C CYS A 158 -3.74 -12.87 -7.60
N ASN A 159 -3.42 -12.81 -8.90
CA ASN A 159 -4.38 -13.12 -9.96
C ASN A 159 -4.56 -14.63 -10.15
N THR A 160 -3.58 -15.44 -9.74
CA THR A 160 -3.59 -16.90 -9.91
C THR A 160 -4.21 -17.62 -8.71
N TYR A 161 -4.01 -17.09 -7.49
CA TYR A 161 -4.35 -17.74 -6.21
C TYR A 161 -5.24 -16.84 -5.33
#